data_AF-A0A356X0R5-F1
#
_entry.id   AF-A0A356X0R5-F1
#
_cell.length_a   1.000
_cell.length_b   1.000
_cell.length_c   1.000
_cell.angle_alpha   90.00
_cell.angle_beta   90.00
_cell.angle_gamma   90.00
#
_symmetry.space_group_name_H-M   'P 1'
#
loop_
_entity.id
_entity.type
_entity.pdbx_description
1 polymer ?
#
loop_
_entity_poly.entity_id
_entity_poly.type
_entity_poly.pdbx_seq_one_letter_code
_entity_poly.pdbx_strand_id
1 'polypeptide(L)'
;MALVKYWGKRAVQNNLPAVGSISLTLDALYSKTNLELKDRLDQDIFVLNEKEVEGKQLKRISDFLDLAAGTKDRPKAHIESENNFPTGAGLASSASGFAALALAVNDRF
;
A
#
# COMPACT_ATOMS: atom_id res chain seq x y z
N MET A 1 -0.45 3.85 -15.56
CA MET A 1 0.75 3.69 -16.42
C MET A 1 1.50 4.99 -16.53
N ALA A 2 2.83 5.00 -16.54
CA ALA A 2 3.60 6.23 -16.67
C ALA A 2 3.76 6.65 -18.14
N LEU A 3 3.33 7.86 -18.47
CA LEU A 3 3.55 8.52 -19.76
C LEU A 3 4.91 9.26 -19.75
N VAL A 4 5.17 10.01 -18.67
CA VAL A 4 6.49 10.55 -18.34
C VAL A 4 7.02 9.77 -17.14
N LYS A 5 8.18 9.14 -17.29
CA LYS A 5 8.72 8.16 -16.33
C LYS A 5 9.13 8.82 -15.01
N TYR A 6 8.73 8.21 -13.89
CA TYR A 6 9.40 8.41 -12.61
C TYR A 6 10.73 7.65 -12.64
N TRP A 7 11.86 8.36 -12.54
CA TRP A 7 13.18 7.72 -12.52
C TRP A 7 14.17 8.50 -11.66
N GLY A 8 14.77 7.82 -10.69
CA GLY A 8 15.72 8.41 -9.73
C GLY A 8 15.04 9.04 -8.51
N LYS A 9 15.73 9.00 -7.37
CA LYS A 9 15.30 9.60 -6.10
C LYS A 9 16.37 10.58 -5.63
N ARG A 10 15.96 11.82 -5.31
CA ARG A 10 16.87 12.80 -4.68
C ARG A 10 16.97 12.62 -3.17
N ALA A 11 15.93 12.07 -2.54
CA ALA A 11 15.92 11.71 -1.13
C ALA A 11 15.22 10.37 -0.94
N VAL A 12 15.99 9.32 -0.66
CA VAL A 12 15.49 7.93 -0.61
C VAL A 12 14.54 7.72 0.57
N GLN A 13 14.85 8.31 1.73
CA GLN A 13 14.07 8.15 2.97
C GLN A 13 12.61 8.62 2.79
N ASN A 14 12.41 9.74 2.11
CA ASN A 14 11.08 10.33 1.87
C ASN A 14 10.50 9.97 0.49
N ASN A 15 11.17 9.08 -0.25
CA ASN A 15 10.78 8.68 -1.60
C ASN A 15 10.63 9.84 -2.61
N LEU A 16 11.37 10.95 -2.42
CA LEU A 16 11.22 12.15 -3.24
C LEU A 16 11.83 11.96 -4.65
N PRO A 17 11.07 12.25 -5.72
CA PRO A 17 11.55 12.12 -7.09
C PRO A 17 12.73 13.04 -7.40
N ALA A 18 13.62 12.60 -8.28
CA ALA A 18 14.61 13.47 -8.91
C ALA A 18 14.01 14.36 -10.01
N VAL A 19 12.96 13.89 -10.68
CA VAL A 19 12.28 14.56 -11.80
C VAL A 19 10.77 14.38 -11.73
N GLY A 20 10.00 15.29 -12.34
CA GLY A 20 8.55 15.15 -12.46
C GLY A 20 8.14 13.95 -13.31
N SER A 21 6.93 13.42 -13.08
CA SER A 21 6.36 12.30 -13.81
C SER A 21 4.87 12.51 -14.08
N ILE A 22 4.34 11.94 -15.16
CA ILE A 22 2.93 12.01 -15.55
C ILE A 22 2.45 10.59 -15.83
N SER A 23 1.26 10.24 -15.33
CA SER A 23 0.69 8.91 -15.49
C SER A 23 -0.76 8.97 -15.96
N LEU A 24 -1.20 7.92 -16.65
CA LEU A 24 -2.57 7.65 -17.03
C LEU A 24 -3.18 6.62 -16.07
N THR A 25 -4.34 6.92 -15.50
CA THR A 25 -5.16 5.95 -14.76
C THR A 25 -5.84 5.01 -15.74
N LEU A 26 -5.84 3.72 -15.43
CA LEU A 26 -6.54 2.71 -16.24
C LEU A 26 -7.81 2.31 -15.51
N ASP A 27 -8.93 2.35 -16.21
CA ASP A 27 -10.23 2.03 -15.63
C ASP A 27 -10.38 0.54 -15.30
N ALA A 28 -9.91 -0.32 -16.22
CA ALA A 28 -10.09 -1.77 -16.09
C ALA A 28 -9.21 -2.44 -15.01
N LEU A 29 -8.21 -1.75 -14.46
CA LEU A 29 -7.28 -2.32 -13.47
C LEU A 29 -7.49 -1.67 -12.11
N TYR A 30 -7.77 -2.47 -11.09
CA TYR A 30 -8.07 -1.97 -9.76
C TYR A 30 -7.34 -2.72 -8.66
N SER A 31 -7.17 -2.04 -7.53
CA SER A 31 -6.84 -2.64 -6.24
C SER A 31 -7.88 -2.18 -5.24
N LYS A 32 -8.45 -3.12 -4.50
CA LYS A 32 -9.41 -2.83 -3.44
C LYS A 32 -8.78 -3.30 -2.13
N THR A 33 -8.95 -2.49 -1.08
CA THR A 33 -8.39 -2.78 0.24
C THR A 33 -9.47 -2.51 1.28
N ASN A 34 -9.68 -3.49 2.16
CA ASN A 34 -10.44 -3.31 3.38
C ASN A 34 -9.48 -3.30 4.57
N LEU A 35 -9.75 -2.42 5.53
CA LEU A 35 -8.96 -2.28 6.74
C LEU A 35 -9.87 -2.32 7.96
N GLU A 36 -9.55 -3.24 8.87
CA GLU A 36 -10.20 -3.38 10.16
C GLU A 36 -9.18 -3.25 11.28
N LEU A 37 -9.42 -2.33 12.21
CA LEU A 37 -8.66 -2.24 13.45
C LEU A 37 -9.24 -3.23 14.48
N LYS A 38 -8.37 -4.02 15.12
CA LYS A 38 -8.74 -5.03 16.11
C LYS A 38 -7.85 -4.92 17.34
N ASP A 39 -8.47 -4.91 18.51
CA ASP A 39 -7.77 -4.77 19.80
C ASP A 39 -7.10 -6.07 20.28
N ARG A 40 -7.49 -7.23 19.71
CA ARG A 40 -7.07 -8.57 20.16
C ARG A 40 -6.10 -9.27 19.19
N LEU A 41 -5.37 -8.50 18.41
CA LEU A 41 -4.36 -9.02 17.49
C LEU A 41 -2.97 -8.73 18.07
N ASP A 42 -2.10 -9.74 18.06
CA ASP A 42 -0.71 -9.60 18.53
C ASP A 42 0.15 -8.79 17.54
N GLN A 43 -0.19 -8.86 16.25
CA GLN A 43 0.48 -8.16 15.16
C GLN A 43 -0.50 -7.81 14.03
N ASP A 44 -0.07 -6.94 13.12
CA ASP A 44 -0.84 -6.70 11.90
C ASP A 44 -0.86 -7.95 11.01
N ILE A 45 -1.98 -8.17 10.33
CA ILE A 45 -2.16 -9.28 9.38
C ILE A 45 -2.48 -8.67 8.02
N PHE A 46 -1.79 -9.13 6.98
CA PHE A 46 -2.03 -8.70 5.61
C PHE A 46 -2.29 -9.89 4.69
N VAL A 47 -3.44 -9.86 4.02
CA VAL A 47 -3.85 -10.84 3.01
C VAL A 47 -3.95 -10.15 1.66
N LEU A 48 -3.26 -10.68 0.65
CA LEU A 48 -3.30 -10.20 -0.74
C LEU A 48 -3.78 -11.33 -1.66
N ASN A 49 -4.90 -11.13 -2.33
CA ASN A 49 -5.54 -12.15 -3.18
C ASN A 49 -5.66 -13.50 -2.46
N GLU A 50 -6.29 -13.49 -1.28
CA GLU A 50 -6.53 -14.69 -0.44
C GLU A 50 -5.25 -15.36 0.10
N LYS A 51 -4.07 -14.76 -0.09
CA LYS A 51 -2.80 -15.26 0.42
C LYS A 51 -2.25 -14.34 1.49
N GLU A 52 -1.98 -14.90 2.66
CA GLU A 52 -1.28 -14.17 3.71
C GLU A 52 0.13 -13.79 3.26
N VAL A 53 0.51 -12.55 3.54
CA VAL A 53 1.78 -11.96 3.13
C VAL A 53 2.54 -11.55 4.38
N GLU A 54 3.76 -12.07 4.51
CA GLU A 54 4.60 -11.86 5.67
C GLU A 54 5.89 -11.06 5.33
N GLY A 55 6.71 -10.83 6.36
CA GLY A 55 8.07 -10.31 6.21
C GLY A 55 8.11 -8.85 5.75
N LYS A 56 8.96 -8.56 4.75
CA LYS A 56 9.25 -7.18 4.33
C LYS A 56 8.04 -6.43 3.79
N GLN A 57 7.08 -7.12 3.16
CA GLN A 57 5.88 -6.48 2.63
C GLN A 57 4.92 -6.10 3.75
N LEU A 58 4.64 -7.03 4.68
CA LEU A 58 3.85 -6.76 5.87
C LEU A 58 4.46 -5.60 6.68
N LYS A 59 5.77 -5.64 6.92
CA LYS A 59 6.48 -4.57 7.63
C LYS A 59 6.27 -3.20 6.97
N ARG A 60 6.32 -3.11 5.65
CA ARG A 60 6.11 -1.83 4.93
C ARG A 60 4.68 -1.32 5.06
N ILE A 61 3.70 -2.21 5.19
CA ILE A 61 2.30 -1.85 5.44
C ILE A 61 2.15 -1.36 6.88
N SER A 62 2.68 -2.10 7.86
CA SER A 62 2.70 -1.69 9.27
C SER A 62 3.37 -0.32 9.46
N ASP A 63 4.55 -0.11 8.87
CA ASP A 63 5.26 1.17 8.93
C ASP A 63 4.42 2.32 8.32
N PHE A 64 3.62 2.04 7.28
CA PHE A 64 2.71 3.02 6.67
C PHE A 64 1.53 3.35 7.58
N LEU A 65 0.92 2.35 8.22
CA LEU A 65 -0.16 2.54 9.19
C LEU A 65 0.32 3.32 10.42
N ASP A 66 1.51 3.02 10.92
CA ASP A 66 2.11 3.75 12.05
C ASP A 66 2.35 5.22 11.70
N LEU A 67 2.79 5.49 10.46
CA LEU A 67 2.95 6.84 9.95
C LEU A 67 1.62 7.58 9.83
N ALA A 68 0.57 6.91 9.36
CA ALA A 68 -0.77 7.49 9.24
C ALA A 68 -1.40 7.77 10.61
N ALA A 69 -1.24 6.87 11.58
CA ALA A 69 -1.73 7.04 12.94
C ALA A 69 -0.89 8.04 13.77
N GLY A 70 0.32 8.39 13.31
CA GLY A 70 1.27 9.22 14.04
C GLY A 70 1.90 8.54 15.27
N THR A 71 1.65 7.25 15.48
CA THR A 71 2.15 6.45 16.60
C THR A 71 2.31 4.98 16.22
N LYS A 72 3.22 4.29 16.89
CA LYS A 72 3.34 2.81 16.83
C LYS A 72 2.39 2.10 17.78
N ASP A 73 1.87 2.83 18.76
CA ASP A 73 0.90 2.36 19.74
C ASP A 73 -0.51 2.60 19.23
N ARG A 74 -0.87 1.84 18.20
CA ARG A 74 -2.22 1.81 17.61
C ARG A 74 -2.76 0.38 17.69
N PRO A 75 -4.09 0.20 17.63
CA PRO A 75 -4.68 -1.12 17.42
C PRO A 75 -4.07 -1.79 16.18
N LYS A 76 -3.88 -3.11 16.27
CA LYS A 76 -3.37 -3.89 15.14
C LYS A 76 -4.46 -4.02 14.09
N ALA A 77 -4.03 -4.10 12.84
CA ALA A 77 -4.93 -4.09 11.70
C ALA A 77 -4.99 -5.48 11.04
N HIS A 78 -6.19 -5.88 10.64
CA HIS A 78 -6.39 -6.89 9.62
C HIS A 78 -6.64 -6.18 8.29
N ILE A 79 -5.75 -6.40 7.32
CA ILE A 79 -5.81 -5.78 6.01
C ILE A 79 -6.05 -6.88 4.97
N GLU A 80 -7.15 -6.77 4.24
CA GLU A 80 -7.45 -7.63 3.11
C GLU A 80 -7.40 -6.79 1.84
N SER A 81 -6.61 -7.21 0.86
CA SER A 81 -6.53 -6.54 -0.42
C SER A 81 -6.64 -7.51 -1.59
N GLU A 82 -7.35 -7.08 -2.63
CA GLU A 82 -7.47 -7.79 -3.89
C GLU A 82 -7.03 -6.89 -5.05
N ASN A 83 -6.43 -7.49 -6.08
CA ASN A 83 -6.19 -6.85 -7.36
C ASN A 83 -6.61 -7.78 -8.52
N ASN A 84 -7.17 -7.20 -9.58
CA ASN A 84 -7.68 -7.98 -10.72
C ASN A 84 -6.64 -8.18 -11.85
N PHE A 85 -5.36 -7.99 -11.55
CA PHE A 85 -4.26 -8.17 -12.49
C PHE A 85 -3.11 -8.93 -11.83
N PRO A 86 -2.30 -9.66 -12.61
CA PRO A 86 -1.34 -10.59 -12.04
C PRO A 86 -0.28 -9.84 -11.23
N THR A 87 -0.12 -10.24 -9.97
CA THR A 87 0.96 -9.77 -9.11
C THR A 87 2.30 -10.12 -9.76
N GLY A 88 3.14 -9.11 -10.00
CA GLY A 88 4.46 -9.31 -10.63
C GLY A 88 4.49 -9.25 -12.16
N ALA A 89 3.37 -8.96 -12.85
CA ALA A 89 3.34 -8.81 -14.32
C ALA A 89 4.03 -7.54 -14.87
N GLY A 90 4.86 -6.86 -14.08
CA GLY A 90 5.48 -5.58 -14.47
C GLY A 90 4.51 -4.38 -14.51
N LEU A 91 3.23 -4.62 -14.25
CA LEU A 91 2.23 -3.59 -13.96
C LEU A 91 2.38 -3.19 -12.49
N ALA A 92 2.25 -1.90 -12.19
CA ALA A 92 2.56 -1.29 -10.90
C ALA A 92 1.62 -1.70 -9.74
N SER A 93 1.56 -2.99 -9.40
CA SER A 93 0.66 -3.55 -8.38
C SER A 93 0.89 -2.96 -7.00
N SER A 94 2.14 -2.59 -6.69
CA SER A 94 2.46 -1.92 -5.43
C SER A 94 1.95 -0.48 -5.38
N ALA A 95 1.97 0.26 -6.50
CA ALA A 95 1.52 1.65 -6.51
C ALA A 95 -0.01 1.74 -6.28
N SER A 96 -0.79 0.94 -7.00
CA SER A 96 -2.24 0.90 -6.82
C SER A 96 -2.64 0.31 -5.46
N GLY A 97 -1.92 -0.71 -4.97
CA GLY A 97 -2.16 -1.29 -3.65
C GLY A 97 -1.93 -0.29 -2.52
N PHE A 98 -0.83 0.46 -2.54
CA PHE A 98 -0.60 1.52 -1.54
C PHE A 98 -1.58 2.69 -1.67
N ALA A 99 -2.05 3.01 -2.88
CA ALA A 99 -3.09 4.03 -3.06
C ALA A 99 -4.44 3.57 -2.45
N ALA A 100 -4.85 2.32 -2.70
CA ALA A 100 -6.07 1.74 -2.12
C ALA A 100 -5.98 1.64 -0.59
N LEU A 101 -4.82 1.24 -0.06
CA LEU A 101 -4.56 1.25 1.38
C LEU A 101 -4.65 2.65 1.98
N ALA A 102 -4.05 3.66 1.34
CA ALA A 102 -4.11 5.04 1.82
C ALA A 102 -5.55 5.56 1.92
N LEU A 103 -6.40 5.21 0.95
CA LEU A 103 -7.84 5.52 1.00
C LEU A 103 -8.52 4.81 2.17
N ALA A 104 -8.31 3.50 2.33
CA ALA A 104 -8.91 2.73 3.43
C ALA A 104 -8.48 3.23 4.82
N VAL A 105 -7.24 3.73 4.95
CA VAL A 105 -6.68 4.31 6.17
C VAL A 105 -7.32 5.65 6.51
N ASN A 106 -7.57 6.50 5.52
CA ASN A 106 -8.19 7.82 5.71
C ASN A 106 -9.61 7.73 6.30
N ASP A 107 -10.29 6.60 6.13
CA ASP A 107 -11.62 6.35 6.69
C ASP A 107 -11.58 5.71 8.10
N ARG A 108 -10.39 5.58 8.70
CA ARG A 108 -10.17 4.81 9.95
C ARG A 108 -9.38 5.56 11.02
N PHE A 109 -8.62 6.59 10.65
CA PHE A 109 -7.90 7.50 11.53
C PHE A 109 -8.29 8.94 11.21
#